data_AF-A0A961S2I5-F1
#
_entry.id   AF-A0A961S2I5-F1
#
_cell.length_a   1.000
_cell.length_b   1.000
_cell.length_c   1.000
_cell.angle_alpha   90.00
_cell.angle_beta   90.00
_cell.angle_gamma   90.00
#
_symmetry.space_group_name_H-M   'P 1'
#
loop_
_entity.id
_entity.type
_entity.pdbx_description
1 polymer ?
#
loop_
_entity_poly.entity_id
_entity_poly.type
_entity_poly.pdbx_seq_one_letter_code
_entity_poly.pdbx_strand_id
1 'polypeptide(L)'
;MTKAWTSNHLSRRSFGKLAGAAGLAFGASPGRFTAALADAPPDSAAIIMGKASGLTVHNAALGVMETPLAMLRKHDHTPKDILFNRLHFPHEGDAAWYATTAVPERPDWSIRIDGLVQRPRTVTLDDLAKMEQVKRVSVLQCAGNGRSYYAGKEKVAGGQWKNGGMGNVEWEGVPLRPFLESQKVLPGDGAHWLTAEGWDQPATPEGSDFAKSYHLADHALDNAILALKMNGEPIPATNGGPVRLIIPGYYGNMNVKFVTTLLFESQQSPSAFQSVGYRMPLSPVEPGQFEANDYTIYNSRPTYGHQIKSVIFSPLPEDKPKSGAIEITGVAFNDGTAKITSVEASADGGKTW
;
A
#
# COMPACT_ATOMS: atom_id res chain seq x y z
N MET A 1 28.43 11.74 -2.23
CA MET A 1 28.29 12.75 -1.16
C MET A 1 27.40 12.17 -0.07
N THR A 2 27.99 11.81 1.07
CA THR A 2 27.29 11.24 2.23
C THR A 2 26.51 12.34 2.96
N LYS A 3 25.18 12.40 2.77
CA LYS A 3 24.31 13.24 3.62
C LYS A 3 24.24 12.60 5.02
N ALA A 4 24.63 13.36 6.04
CA ALA A 4 24.37 13.04 7.42
C ALA A 4 22.86 12.99 7.66
N TRP A 5 22.35 11.84 8.08
CA TRP A 5 20.94 11.63 8.40
C TRP A 5 20.65 12.14 9.81
N THR A 6 20.01 13.30 9.91
CA THR A 6 19.29 13.69 11.13
C THR A 6 17.87 13.18 11.01
N SER A 7 17.45 12.27 11.89
CA SER A 7 16.07 11.78 11.96
C SER A 7 15.14 12.90 12.40
N ASN A 8 14.53 13.62 11.44
CA ASN A 8 13.49 14.58 11.76
C ASN A 8 12.15 13.85 11.87
N HIS A 9 11.61 13.84 13.09
CA HIS A 9 10.34 13.20 13.41
C HIS A 9 9.17 14.08 12.95
N LEU A 10 8.33 13.58 12.06
CA LEU A 10 7.03 14.20 11.79
C LEU A 10 6.17 14.16 13.07
N SER A 11 5.86 15.32 13.64
CA SER A 11 5.00 15.42 14.82
C SER A 11 3.56 14.99 14.49
N ARG A 12 2.79 14.53 15.50
CA ARG A 12 1.35 14.20 15.38
C ARG A 12 0.54 15.37 14.76
N ARG A 13 0.89 16.61 15.09
CA ARG A 13 0.26 17.83 14.53
C ARG A 13 0.63 18.05 13.06
N SER A 14 1.85 17.71 12.66
CA SER A 14 2.33 17.80 11.28
C SER A 14 1.66 16.74 10.39
N PHE A 15 1.47 15.52 10.90
CA PHE A 15 0.71 14.49 10.20
C PHE A 15 -0.77 14.86 10.05
N GLY A 16 -1.42 15.45 11.06
CA GLY A 16 -2.78 15.96 10.92
C GLY A 16 -2.93 16.99 9.78
N LYS A 17 -1.90 17.80 9.54
CA LYS A 17 -1.83 18.71 8.39
C LYS A 17 -1.52 18.02 7.06
N LEU A 18 -0.76 16.92 7.05
CA LEU A 18 -0.41 16.16 5.83
C LEU A 18 -1.52 15.18 5.41
N ALA A 19 -2.15 14.51 6.37
CA ALA A 19 -3.39 13.75 6.20
C ALA A 19 -4.57 14.70 5.90
N GLY A 20 -4.54 15.89 6.51
CA GLY A 20 -5.36 17.04 6.15
C GLY A 20 -5.12 17.44 4.69
N ALA A 21 -3.89 17.67 4.23
CA ALA A 21 -3.59 18.02 2.84
C ALA A 21 -3.90 16.89 1.84
N ALA A 22 -3.82 15.62 2.26
CA ALA A 22 -4.32 14.49 1.49
C ALA A 22 -5.87 14.42 1.44
N GLY A 23 -6.57 15.25 2.23
CA GLY A 23 -8.05 15.34 2.31
C GLY A 23 -8.63 16.77 2.22
N LEU A 24 -7.81 17.82 2.03
CA LEU A 24 -8.20 19.23 2.04
C LEU A 24 -7.88 19.84 0.67
N ALA A 25 -8.69 19.50 -0.31
CA ALA A 25 -9.22 20.55 -1.16
C ALA A 25 -10.53 21.01 -0.49
N PHE A 26 -10.73 22.32 -0.40
CA PHE A 26 -11.85 23.05 0.24
C PHE A 26 -11.70 23.40 1.74
N GLY A 27 -10.80 24.36 2.00
CA GLY A 27 -11.05 25.39 3.00
C GLY A 27 -11.35 26.70 2.28
N ALA A 28 -12.63 27.00 2.03
CA ALA A 28 -13.03 28.28 1.45
C ALA A 28 -13.17 29.32 2.57
N SER A 29 -12.40 30.41 2.48
CA SER A 29 -12.75 31.66 3.15
C SER A 29 -14.09 32.17 2.59
N PRO A 30 -15.01 32.69 3.42
CA PRO A 30 -16.31 33.15 2.94
C PRO A 30 -16.14 34.48 2.20
N GLY A 31 -15.94 34.41 0.88
CA GLY A 31 -15.78 35.59 0.03
C GLY A 31 -15.93 35.25 -1.44
N ARG A 32 -17.13 35.49 -1.98
CA ARG A 32 -17.50 35.52 -3.42
C ARG A 32 -17.22 34.21 -4.18
N PHE A 33 -18.21 33.31 -4.16
CA PHE A 33 -18.30 32.18 -5.08
C PHE A 33 -18.65 32.66 -6.49
N THR A 34 -17.64 32.85 -7.35
CA THR A 34 -17.79 32.39 -8.72
C THR A 34 -17.54 30.89 -8.68
N ALA A 35 -18.55 30.09 -9.03
CA ALA A 35 -18.37 28.66 -9.21
C ALA A 35 -17.45 28.47 -10.42
N ALA A 36 -16.14 28.41 -10.19
CA ALA A 36 -15.25 27.80 -11.14
C ALA A 36 -15.73 26.35 -11.28
N LEU A 37 -16.21 25.98 -12.46
CA LEU A 37 -16.37 24.59 -12.83
C LEU A 37 -15.01 23.94 -12.54
N ALA A 38 -14.92 23.12 -11.50
CA ALA A 38 -13.72 22.36 -11.26
C ALA A 38 -13.52 21.48 -12.49
N ASP A 39 -12.43 21.69 -13.23
CA ASP A 39 -12.07 20.83 -14.35
C ASP A 39 -12.14 19.38 -13.89
N ALA A 40 -12.67 18.50 -14.75
CA ALA A 40 -12.65 17.07 -14.46
C ALA A 40 -11.21 16.66 -14.12
N PRO A 41 -10.99 15.84 -13.07
CA PRO A 41 -9.65 15.40 -12.73
C PRO A 41 -8.99 14.78 -13.96
N PRO A 42 -7.67 15.00 -14.16
CA PRO A 42 -6.98 14.49 -15.33
C PRO A 42 -7.12 12.98 -15.42
N ASP A 43 -7.14 12.45 -16.64
CA ASP A 43 -7.18 11.01 -16.87
C ASP A 43 -5.98 10.31 -16.22
N SER A 44 -6.17 9.07 -15.78
CA SER A 44 -5.13 8.29 -15.11
C SER A 44 -3.84 8.14 -15.93
N ALA A 45 -3.94 8.02 -17.26
CA ALA A 45 -2.78 7.92 -18.14
C ALA A 45 -1.99 9.23 -18.24
N ALA A 46 -2.63 10.38 -17.97
CA ALA A 46 -1.98 11.68 -17.93
C ALA A 46 -1.27 11.95 -16.59
N ILE A 47 -1.65 11.24 -15.52
CA ILE A 47 -1.05 11.40 -14.19
C ILE A 47 0.18 10.50 -14.02
N ILE A 48 0.08 9.23 -14.44
CA ILE A 48 1.20 8.28 -14.37
C ILE A 48 1.38 7.68 -15.77
N MET A 49 2.54 7.94 -16.36
CA MET A 49 2.86 7.48 -17.71
C MET A 49 2.78 5.95 -17.80
N GLY A 50 2.05 5.45 -18.80
CA GLY A 50 1.86 4.01 -19.03
C GLY A 50 0.75 3.37 -18.19
N LYS A 51 0.02 4.13 -17.36
CA LYS A 51 -1.29 3.69 -16.86
C LYS A 51 -2.33 3.71 -17.98
N ALA A 52 -3.29 2.80 -17.90
CA ALA A 52 -4.46 2.83 -18.76
C ALA A 52 -5.32 4.06 -18.45
N SER A 53 -6.11 4.50 -19.42
CA SER A 53 -7.13 5.52 -19.23
C SER A 53 -8.35 4.95 -18.51
N GLY A 54 -9.10 5.80 -17.79
CA GLY A 54 -10.35 5.42 -17.15
C GLY A 54 -10.23 4.75 -15.78
N LEU A 55 -9.05 4.78 -15.14
CA LEU A 55 -8.97 4.48 -13.71
C LEU A 55 -9.62 5.62 -12.91
N THR A 56 -10.25 5.29 -11.78
CA THR A 56 -10.87 6.30 -10.93
C THR A 56 -9.80 7.04 -10.13
N VAL A 57 -9.58 8.32 -10.42
CA VAL A 57 -8.57 9.15 -9.75
C VAL A 57 -9.14 9.70 -8.44
N HIS A 58 -8.52 9.33 -7.32
CA HIS A 58 -8.87 9.84 -5.99
C HIS A 58 -8.04 11.05 -5.57
N ASN A 59 -6.79 11.13 -6.03
CA ASN A 59 -5.91 12.28 -5.81
C ASN A 59 -4.86 12.34 -6.94
N ALA A 60 -5.00 13.32 -7.83
CA ALA A 60 -4.11 13.47 -8.98
C ALA A 60 -2.69 13.84 -8.58
N ALA A 61 -2.49 14.76 -7.62
CA ALA A 61 -1.16 15.20 -7.18
C ALA A 61 -0.34 14.05 -6.56
N LEU A 62 -1.00 13.09 -5.91
CA LEU A 62 -0.36 11.90 -5.33
C LEU A 62 -0.43 10.67 -6.24
N GLY A 63 -1.04 10.77 -7.42
CA GLY A 63 -1.24 9.62 -8.32
C GLY A 63 -2.07 8.49 -7.68
N VAL A 64 -2.99 8.83 -6.78
CA VAL A 64 -3.85 7.83 -6.11
C VAL A 64 -5.03 7.52 -7.01
N MET A 65 -5.13 6.28 -7.46
CA MET A 65 -6.14 5.85 -8.42
C MET A 65 -6.55 4.39 -8.20
N GLU A 66 -7.78 4.09 -8.59
CA GLU A 66 -8.48 2.83 -8.38
C GLU A 66 -8.86 2.16 -9.71
N THR A 67 -8.75 0.84 -9.76
CA THR A 67 -9.10 0.03 -10.94
C THR A 67 -10.61 -0.26 -10.97
N PRO A 68 -11.36 0.15 -12.00
CA PRO A 68 -12.76 -0.26 -12.14
C PRO A 68 -12.90 -1.79 -12.17
N LEU A 69 -13.91 -2.34 -11.48
CA LEU A 69 -14.12 -3.80 -11.42
C LEU A 69 -14.34 -4.41 -12.82
N ALA A 70 -14.97 -3.67 -13.73
CA ALA A 70 -15.15 -4.09 -15.12
C ALA A 70 -13.83 -4.29 -15.89
N MET A 71 -12.76 -3.61 -15.49
CA MET A 71 -11.40 -3.86 -15.99
C MET A 71 -10.75 -5.00 -15.21
N LEU A 72 -10.82 -4.95 -13.88
CA LEU A 72 -10.16 -5.91 -13.00
C LEU A 72 -10.60 -7.36 -13.24
N ARG A 73 -11.89 -7.59 -13.46
CA ARG A 73 -12.50 -8.93 -13.65
C ARG A 73 -11.99 -9.71 -14.88
N LYS A 74 -11.25 -9.06 -15.77
CA LYS A 74 -10.76 -9.66 -17.02
C LYS A 74 -9.41 -10.37 -16.87
N HIS A 75 -8.81 -10.34 -15.67
CA HIS A 75 -7.44 -10.77 -15.47
C HIS A 75 -7.26 -11.56 -14.18
N ASP A 76 -6.63 -12.72 -14.27
CA ASP A 76 -6.20 -13.50 -13.10
C ASP A 76 -5.04 -12.81 -12.39
N HIS A 77 -4.07 -12.30 -13.16
CA HIS A 77 -3.00 -11.43 -12.69
C HIS A 77 -3.21 -10.03 -13.25
N THR A 78 -3.44 -9.06 -12.38
CA THR A 78 -3.75 -7.68 -12.73
C THR A 78 -2.56 -7.01 -13.44
N PRO A 79 -2.71 -6.57 -14.70
CA PRO A 79 -1.66 -5.87 -15.44
C PRO A 79 -1.20 -4.57 -14.77
N LYS A 80 0.07 -4.19 -14.98
CA LYS A 80 0.70 -3.02 -14.32
C LYS A 80 0.06 -1.68 -14.68
N ASP A 81 -0.48 -1.57 -15.88
CA ASP A 81 -1.14 -0.38 -16.42
C ASP A 81 -2.53 -0.16 -15.80
N ILE A 82 -3.22 -1.22 -15.36
CA ILE A 82 -4.51 -1.12 -14.67
C ILE A 82 -4.43 -1.32 -13.16
N LEU A 83 -3.36 -1.89 -12.59
CA LEU A 83 -3.24 -2.09 -11.14
C LEU A 83 -3.39 -0.75 -10.40
N PHE A 84 -4.23 -0.70 -9.37
CA PHE A 84 -4.45 0.49 -8.56
C PHE A 84 -3.12 1.10 -8.09
N ASN A 85 -3.07 2.44 -7.97
CA ASN A 85 -1.88 3.11 -7.46
C ASN A 85 -2.19 3.90 -6.20
N ARG A 86 -1.26 3.83 -5.25
CA ARG A 86 -1.23 4.64 -4.03
C ARG A 86 0.22 5.03 -3.77
N LEU A 87 0.48 6.34 -3.78
CA LEU A 87 1.68 6.97 -3.26
C LEU A 87 1.29 7.99 -2.20
N HIS A 88 2.16 8.27 -1.23
CA HIS A 88 1.87 9.16 -0.11
C HIS A 88 2.44 10.56 -0.29
N PHE A 89 3.40 10.71 -1.20
CA PHE A 89 4.04 11.98 -1.53
C PHE A 89 3.80 12.35 -2.99
N PRO A 90 3.87 13.65 -3.33
CA PRO A 90 3.84 14.11 -4.71
C PRO A 90 4.92 13.43 -5.56
N HIS A 91 4.67 13.34 -6.86
CA HIS A 91 5.60 12.73 -7.83
C HIS A 91 6.15 13.80 -8.77
N GLU A 92 6.78 14.81 -8.19
CA GLU A 92 7.31 15.99 -8.88
C GLU A 92 8.80 16.20 -8.54
N GLY A 93 9.48 17.04 -9.33
CA GLY A 93 10.91 17.32 -9.12
C GLY A 93 11.76 16.05 -9.14
N ASP A 94 12.60 15.88 -8.13
CA ASP A 94 13.47 14.71 -7.96
C ASP A 94 12.70 13.38 -7.81
N ALA A 95 11.39 13.44 -7.56
CA ALA A 95 10.52 12.30 -7.32
C ALA A 95 9.70 11.91 -8.57
N ALA A 96 9.78 12.70 -9.65
CA ALA A 96 9.06 12.45 -10.90
C ALA A 96 9.45 11.13 -11.59
N TRP A 97 10.64 10.59 -11.30
CA TRP A 97 11.13 9.35 -11.92
C TRP A 97 10.25 8.13 -11.66
N TYR A 98 9.45 8.13 -10.58
CA TYR A 98 8.53 7.03 -10.27
C TYR A 98 7.09 7.25 -10.75
N ALA A 99 6.82 8.33 -11.49
CA ALA A 99 5.53 8.60 -12.13
C ALA A 99 5.32 7.85 -13.46
N THR A 100 5.77 6.60 -13.55
CA THR A 100 5.71 5.79 -14.77
C THR A 100 5.60 4.29 -14.48
N THR A 101 5.01 3.54 -15.41
CA THR A 101 5.04 2.06 -15.41
C THR A 101 6.29 1.49 -16.12
N ALA A 102 7.24 2.34 -16.53
CA ALA A 102 8.55 1.91 -17.00
C ALA A 102 9.38 1.33 -15.85
N VAL A 103 10.36 0.50 -16.18
CA VAL A 103 11.36 -0.01 -15.23
C VAL A 103 12.32 1.14 -14.88
N PRO A 104 12.62 1.38 -13.59
CA PRO A 104 13.50 2.48 -13.22
C PRO A 104 14.98 2.15 -13.50
N GLU A 105 15.71 3.10 -14.08
CA GLU A 105 17.15 3.03 -14.29
C GLU A 105 17.90 3.46 -13.02
N ARG A 106 18.08 2.52 -12.09
CA ARG A 106 18.76 2.74 -10.79
C ARG A 106 19.79 1.63 -10.50
N PRO A 107 20.87 1.52 -11.28
CA PRO A 107 21.87 0.47 -11.10
C PRO A 107 22.66 0.60 -9.79
N ASP A 108 22.71 1.80 -9.21
CA ASP A 108 23.35 2.10 -7.93
C ASP A 108 22.46 1.82 -6.71
N TRP A 109 21.27 1.25 -6.92
CA TRP A 109 20.33 0.96 -5.83
C TRP A 109 20.93 -0.05 -4.86
N SER A 110 20.83 0.27 -3.57
CA SER A 110 21.27 -0.62 -2.50
C SER A 110 20.33 -0.55 -1.31
N ILE A 111 20.28 -1.65 -0.56
CA ILE A 111 19.53 -1.78 0.68
C ILE A 111 20.52 -1.83 1.83
N ARG A 112 20.43 -0.84 2.72
CA ARG A 112 21.17 -0.83 3.98
C ARG A 112 20.40 -1.64 5.03
N ILE A 113 21.10 -2.51 5.74
CA ILE A 113 20.57 -3.28 6.85
C ILE A 113 21.37 -2.91 8.11
N ASP A 114 20.68 -2.38 9.10
CA ASP A 114 21.31 -1.71 10.24
C ASP A 114 20.44 -1.77 11.51
N GLY A 115 20.84 -1.03 12.56
CA GLY A 115 20.16 -0.95 13.85
C GLY A 115 20.68 -1.99 14.84
N LEU A 116 19.76 -2.60 15.58
CA LEU A 116 20.02 -3.68 16.53
C LEU A 116 20.26 -5.00 15.79
N VAL A 117 21.34 -5.05 15.01
CA VAL A 117 21.75 -6.21 14.21
C VAL A 117 23.19 -6.57 14.56
N GLN A 118 23.51 -7.86 14.59
CA GLN A 118 24.85 -8.31 14.94
C GLN A 118 25.91 -7.85 13.93
N ARG A 119 25.54 -7.77 12.65
CA ARG A 119 26.43 -7.40 11.54
C ARG A 119 25.66 -6.54 10.53
N PRO A 120 25.81 -5.21 10.58
CA PRO A 120 25.26 -4.33 9.56
C PRO A 120 25.80 -4.69 8.18
N ARG A 121 24.97 -4.51 7.16
CA ARG A 121 25.28 -4.87 5.76
C ARG A 121 24.66 -3.87 4.80
N THR A 122 25.28 -3.73 3.64
CA THR A 122 24.65 -3.11 2.48
C THR A 122 24.64 -4.13 1.35
N VAL A 123 23.49 -4.30 0.72
CA VAL A 123 23.28 -5.27 -0.36
C VAL A 123 22.84 -4.51 -1.59
N THR A 124 23.55 -4.70 -2.71
CA THR A 124 23.23 -4.02 -3.98
C THR A 124 22.12 -4.74 -4.73
N LEU A 125 21.52 -4.06 -5.71
CA LEU A 125 20.58 -4.70 -6.62
C LEU A 125 21.19 -5.91 -7.35
N ASP A 126 22.46 -5.79 -7.76
CA ASP A 126 23.22 -6.88 -8.40
C ASP A 126 23.46 -8.07 -7.48
N ASP A 127 23.63 -7.83 -6.18
CA ASP A 127 23.74 -8.92 -5.19
C ASP A 127 22.41 -9.66 -5.07
N LEU A 128 21.29 -8.93 -4.94
CA LEU A 128 19.95 -9.52 -4.85
C LEU A 128 19.60 -10.34 -6.09
N ALA A 129 19.96 -9.87 -7.28
CA ALA A 129 19.68 -10.55 -8.54
C ALA A 129 20.39 -11.92 -8.68
N LYS A 130 21.49 -12.13 -7.94
CA LYS A 130 22.25 -13.39 -7.92
C LYS A 130 21.74 -14.39 -6.88
N MET A 131 20.84 -13.98 -5.99
CA MET A 131 20.27 -14.83 -4.94
C MET A 131 19.11 -15.67 -5.47
N GLU A 132 18.78 -16.74 -4.74
CA GLU A 132 17.61 -17.56 -5.01
C GLU A 132 16.34 -16.71 -4.99
N GLN A 133 15.55 -16.81 -6.06
CA GLN A 133 14.29 -16.09 -6.23
C GLN A 133 13.12 -17.06 -6.05
N VAL A 134 12.07 -16.63 -5.36
CA VAL A 134 10.81 -17.39 -5.26
C VAL A 134 9.66 -16.57 -5.81
N LYS A 135 8.64 -17.26 -6.31
CA LYS A 135 7.39 -16.66 -6.77
C LYS A 135 6.32 -16.72 -5.69
N ARG A 136 5.58 -15.63 -5.51
CA ARG A 136 4.43 -15.51 -4.60
C ARG A 136 3.29 -14.81 -5.32
N VAL A 137 2.18 -15.50 -5.53
CA VAL A 137 0.94 -14.89 -6.01
C VAL A 137 0.15 -14.39 -4.80
N SER A 138 -0.23 -13.11 -4.80
CA SER A 138 -0.99 -12.54 -3.70
C SER A 138 -1.84 -11.36 -4.15
N VAL A 139 -3.00 -11.19 -3.50
CA VAL A 139 -3.78 -9.97 -3.60
C VAL A 139 -3.04 -8.85 -2.89
N LEU A 140 -2.72 -7.78 -3.62
CA LEU A 140 -2.31 -6.50 -3.04
C LEU A 140 -3.56 -5.65 -2.83
N GLN A 141 -3.92 -5.30 -1.60
CA GLN A 141 -5.11 -4.49 -1.30
C GLN A 141 -4.78 -3.29 -0.41
N CYS A 142 -5.29 -2.10 -0.75
CA CYS A 142 -5.24 -0.93 0.12
C CYS A 142 -6.09 -1.14 1.40
N ALA A 143 -5.58 -0.76 2.57
CA ALA A 143 -6.36 -0.76 3.82
C ALA A 143 -7.61 0.14 3.76
N GLY A 144 -7.66 1.10 2.82
CA GLY A 144 -8.83 1.92 2.57
C GLY A 144 -9.85 1.32 1.61
N ASN A 145 -9.61 0.13 1.02
CA ASN A 145 -10.50 -0.46 0.02
C ASN A 145 -11.91 -0.69 0.60
N GLY A 146 -12.91 -0.06 0.00
CA GLY A 146 -14.30 -0.06 0.47
C GLY A 146 -14.70 1.12 1.37
N ARG A 147 -13.81 2.09 1.61
CA ARG A 147 -14.10 3.27 2.46
C ARG A 147 -15.38 4.01 2.06
N SER A 148 -15.63 4.16 0.76
CA SER A 148 -16.80 4.90 0.25
C SER A 148 -18.14 4.29 0.69
N TYR A 149 -18.20 2.99 1.00
CA TYR A 149 -19.43 2.34 1.44
C TYR A 149 -19.90 2.77 2.84
N TYR A 150 -19.04 3.45 3.61
CA TYR A 150 -19.37 3.98 4.93
C TYR A 150 -19.81 5.44 4.90
N ALA A 151 -19.62 6.15 3.77
CA ALA A 151 -19.85 7.58 3.66
C ALA A 151 -21.31 8.00 3.88
N GLY A 152 -22.27 7.08 3.74
CA GLY A 152 -23.68 7.34 4.06
C GLY A 152 -23.99 7.35 5.57
N LYS A 153 -23.10 6.81 6.41
CA LYS A 153 -23.22 6.84 7.88
C LYS A 153 -22.30 7.88 8.50
N GLU A 154 -21.03 7.88 8.11
CA GLU A 154 -20.01 8.79 8.63
C GLU A 154 -18.96 9.06 7.57
N LYS A 155 -18.70 10.34 7.28
CA LYS A 155 -17.72 10.72 6.25
C LYS A 155 -16.33 10.74 6.86
N VAL A 156 -15.61 9.63 6.70
CA VAL A 156 -14.22 9.53 7.14
C VAL A 156 -13.24 10.15 6.12
N ALA A 157 -12.25 10.88 6.61
CA ALA A 157 -11.20 11.50 5.79
C ALA A 157 -10.43 10.48 4.94
N GLY A 158 -9.81 10.91 3.83
CA GLY A 158 -8.99 10.06 2.94
C GLY A 158 -9.70 9.64 1.65
N GLY A 159 -8.97 8.96 0.75
CA GLY A 159 -9.48 8.54 -0.56
C GLY A 159 -10.71 7.63 -0.45
N GLN A 160 -11.77 7.96 -1.18
CA GLN A 160 -13.06 7.28 -1.09
C GLN A 160 -13.10 6.05 -2.01
N TRP A 161 -12.26 5.07 -1.70
CA TRP A 161 -12.14 3.84 -2.46
C TRP A 161 -13.47 3.06 -2.51
N LYS A 162 -13.81 2.51 -3.68
CA LYS A 162 -14.79 1.41 -3.79
C LYS A 162 -14.01 0.10 -3.64
N ASN A 163 -14.28 -0.93 -4.43
CA ASN A 163 -13.65 -2.24 -4.31
C ASN A 163 -12.41 -2.42 -5.20
N GLY A 164 -12.07 -1.46 -6.05
CA GLY A 164 -10.96 -1.53 -7.00
C GLY A 164 -9.60 -1.16 -6.43
N GLY A 165 -9.50 -0.86 -5.13
CA GLY A 165 -8.23 -0.59 -4.44
C GLY A 165 -7.47 -1.88 -4.15
N MET A 166 -7.49 -2.81 -5.09
CA MET A 166 -6.90 -4.14 -4.99
C MET A 166 -6.51 -4.68 -6.37
N GLY A 167 -5.62 -5.66 -6.41
CA GLY A 167 -5.33 -6.48 -7.59
C GLY A 167 -4.56 -7.73 -7.21
N ASN A 168 -4.64 -8.77 -8.03
CA ASN A 168 -3.90 -10.01 -7.81
C ASN A 168 -2.61 -10.00 -8.62
N VAL A 169 -1.48 -10.29 -7.99
CA VAL A 169 -0.15 -10.08 -8.60
C VAL A 169 0.75 -11.26 -8.29
N GLU A 170 1.48 -11.75 -9.30
CA GLU A 170 2.62 -12.62 -9.10
C GLU A 170 3.86 -11.76 -8.82
N TRP A 171 4.46 -11.94 -7.64
CA TRP A 171 5.72 -11.30 -7.27
C TRP A 171 6.85 -12.31 -7.33
N GLU A 172 8.02 -11.88 -7.76
CA GLU A 172 9.24 -12.71 -7.74
C GLU A 172 10.36 -11.93 -7.07
N GLY A 173 11.05 -12.56 -6.12
CA GLY A 173 12.01 -11.88 -5.26
C GLY A 173 12.79 -12.81 -4.35
N VAL A 174 13.74 -12.23 -3.62
CA VAL A 174 14.56 -12.94 -2.64
C VAL A 174 13.75 -13.17 -1.35
N PRO A 175 13.61 -14.42 -0.86
CA PRO A 175 12.99 -14.71 0.44
C PRO A 175 13.67 -13.97 1.59
N LEU A 176 12.92 -13.18 2.36
CA LEU A 176 13.47 -12.26 3.35
C LEU A 176 14.21 -12.97 4.49
N ARG A 177 13.62 -13.99 5.13
CA ARG A 177 14.29 -14.72 6.21
C ARG A 177 15.52 -15.49 5.74
N PRO A 178 15.45 -16.35 4.70
CA PRO A 178 16.62 -17.02 4.16
C PRO A 178 17.73 -16.04 3.74
N PHE A 179 17.36 -14.90 3.17
CA PHE A 179 18.30 -13.82 2.86
C PHE A 179 19.03 -13.32 4.12
N LEU A 180 18.31 -12.86 5.13
CA LEU A 180 18.89 -12.34 6.37
C LEU A 180 19.80 -13.37 7.05
N GLU A 181 19.38 -14.63 7.09
CA GLU A 181 20.16 -15.75 7.62
C GLU A 181 21.44 -15.99 6.80
N SER A 182 21.34 -16.07 5.47
CA SER A 182 22.49 -16.30 4.56
C SER A 182 23.54 -15.19 4.67
N GLN A 183 23.10 -13.94 4.89
CA GLN A 183 23.98 -12.79 5.06
C GLN A 183 24.56 -12.66 6.48
N LYS A 184 24.17 -13.57 7.39
CA LYS A 184 24.48 -13.55 8.83
C LYS A 184 24.03 -12.24 9.50
N VAL A 185 22.91 -11.72 9.01
CA VAL A 185 22.23 -10.52 9.50
C VAL A 185 21.18 -11.00 10.50
N LEU A 186 21.65 -11.29 11.71
CA LEU A 186 20.81 -11.77 12.80
C LEU A 186 20.42 -10.61 13.72
N PRO A 187 19.19 -10.61 14.28
CA PRO A 187 18.81 -9.65 15.30
C PRO A 187 19.82 -9.65 16.45
N GLY A 188 20.21 -8.45 16.90
CA GLY A 188 20.99 -8.24 18.11
C GLY A 188 20.08 -8.26 19.35
N ASP A 189 20.70 -8.15 20.52
CA ASP A 189 19.98 -8.11 21.80
C ASP A 189 18.98 -6.94 21.83
N GLY A 190 17.74 -7.22 22.25
CA GLY A 190 16.67 -6.23 22.33
C GLY A 190 16.01 -5.85 20.99
N ALA A 191 16.41 -6.46 19.88
CA ALA A 191 15.70 -6.33 18.62
C ALA A 191 14.37 -7.08 18.66
N HIS A 192 13.26 -6.37 18.44
CA HIS A 192 11.91 -6.92 18.41
C HIS A 192 11.18 -6.64 17.09
N TRP A 193 11.63 -5.64 16.35
CA TRP A 193 10.98 -5.15 15.15
C TRP A 193 11.97 -5.10 13.99
N LEU A 194 11.47 -5.40 12.79
CA LEU A 194 12.09 -5.06 11.53
C LEU A 194 11.32 -3.88 10.92
N THR A 195 11.97 -2.77 10.65
CA THR A 195 11.37 -1.62 9.96
C THR A 195 11.92 -1.54 8.54
N ALA A 196 11.02 -1.49 7.56
CA ALA A 196 11.39 -1.20 6.18
C ALA A 196 11.10 0.26 5.86
N GLU A 197 12.06 0.95 5.26
CA GLU A 197 11.95 2.35 4.82
C GLU A 197 12.05 2.41 3.29
N GLY A 198 11.16 3.19 2.69
CA GLY A 198 11.12 3.45 1.26
C GLY A 198 11.63 4.85 0.92
N TRP A 199 12.39 4.99 -0.17
CA TRP A 199 12.86 6.30 -0.64
C TRP A 199 11.80 7.00 -1.49
N ASP A 200 10.74 7.48 -0.84
CA ASP A 200 9.60 8.14 -1.48
C ASP A 200 9.67 9.67 -1.44
N GLN A 201 10.86 10.21 -1.17
CA GLN A 201 11.24 11.63 -1.27
C GLN A 201 10.16 12.56 -0.68
N PRO A 202 10.11 12.69 0.65
CA PRO A 202 9.06 13.42 1.31
C PRO A 202 8.96 14.85 0.81
N ALA A 203 7.73 15.38 0.76
CA ALA A 203 7.42 16.71 0.25
C ALA A 203 8.15 17.86 0.98
N THR A 204 8.71 17.60 2.16
CA THR A 204 9.53 18.55 2.93
C THR A 204 10.83 17.90 3.38
N PRO A 205 11.95 18.63 3.48
CA PRO A 205 13.22 18.12 4.01
C PRO A 205 13.13 17.56 5.45
N GLU A 206 12.16 18.04 6.24
CA GLU A 206 11.87 17.57 7.60
C GLU A 206 10.89 16.40 7.65
N GLY A 207 10.35 15.99 6.50
CA GLY A 207 9.47 14.83 6.41
C GLY A 207 10.27 13.54 6.59
N SER A 208 9.66 12.55 7.23
CA SER A 208 10.20 11.19 7.28
C SER A 208 9.75 10.42 6.05
N ASP A 209 10.66 9.62 5.49
CA ASP A 209 10.35 8.58 4.51
C ASP A 209 9.22 7.66 5.00
N PHE A 210 8.52 7.02 4.06
CA PHE A 210 7.50 6.04 4.40
C PHE A 210 8.16 4.80 4.99
N ALA A 211 7.84 4.53 6.25
CA ALA A 211 8.39 3.42 7.01
C ALA A 211 7.30 2.60 7.68
N LYS A 212 7.49 1.28 7.72
CA LYS A 212 6.58 0.33 8.37
C LYS A 212 7.35 -0.73 9.13
N SER A 213 6.85 -1.08 10.31
CA SER A 213 7.48 -2.04 11.21
C SER A 213 6.69 -3.33 11.31
N TYR A 214 7.42 -4.44 11.39
CA TYR A 214 6.94 -5.81 11.50
C TYR A 214 7.59 -6.44 12.72
N HIS A 215 6.80 -7.14 13.53
CA HIS A 215 7.36 -7.83 14.70
C HIS A 215 8.21 -9.01 14.21
N LEU A 216 9.41 -9.23 14.77
CA LEU A 216 10.32 -10.28 14.29
C LEU A 216 9.76 -11.70 14.49
N ALA A 217 8.88 -11.88 15.48
CA ALA A 217 8.17 -13.15 15.72
C ALA A 217 6.92 -13.34 14.84
N ASP A 218 6.62 -12.40 13.95
CA ASP A 218 5.50 -12.53 13.02
C ASP A 218 5.82 -13.56 11.93
N HIS A 219 5.01 -14.62 11.86
CA HIS A 219 5.13 -15.69 10.86
C HIS A 219 4.86 -15.22 9.43
N ALA A 220 4.18 -14.08 9.23
CA ALA A 220 4.01 -13.51 7.90
C ALA A 220 5.37 -13.19 7.23
N LEU A 221 6.40 -12.89 8.02
CA LEU A 221 7.77 -12.65 7.52
C LEU A 221 8.40 -13.91 6.88
N ASP A 222 7.91 -15.11 7.19
CA ASP A 222 8.38 -16.36 6.58
C ASP A 222 8.04 -16.40 5.07
N ASN A 223 6.98 -15.69 4.67
CA ASN A 223 6.53 -15.58 3.28
C ASN A 223 6.96 -14.28 2.61
N ALA A 224 7.61 -13.38 3.35
CA ALA A 224 8.03 -12.08 2.83
C ALA A 224 9.17 -12.23 1.82
N ILE A 225 9.16 -11.37 0.80
CA ILE A 225 10.20 -11.30 -0.23
C ILE A 225 10.62 -9.85 -0.48
N LEU A 226 11.89 -9.67 -0.82
CA LEU A 226 12.37 -8.48 -1.50
C LEU A 226 12.14 -8.69 -3.00
N ALA A 227 10.99 -8.23 -3.49
CA ALA A 227 10.54 -8.43 -4.85
C ALA A 227 11.33 -7.56 -5.84
N LEU A 228 11.74 -8.19 -6.94
CA LEU A 228 12.43 -7.59 -8.09
C LEU A 228 11.57 -7.62 -9.35
N LYS A 229 10.61 -8.55 -9.44
CA LYS A 229 9.67 -8.66 -10.57
C LYS A 229 8.21 -8.68 -10.13
N MET A 230 7.36 -8.19 -11.02
CA MET A 230 5.91 -8.18 -10.97
C MET A 230 5.39 -8.79 -12.27
N ASN A 231 4.58 -9.85 -12.16
CA ASN A 231 3.99 -10.59 -13.29
C ASN A 231 5.03 -11.01 -14.35
N GLY A 232 6.19 -11.49 -13.90
CA GLY A 232 7.28 -11.96 -14.77
C GLY A 232 8.20 -10.88 -15.33
N GLU A 233 7.90 -9.59 -15.14
CA GLU A 233 8.71 -8.45 -15.60
C GLU A 233 9.33 -7.68 -14.43
N PRO A 234 10.47 -6.98 -14.59
CA PRO A 234 11.01 -6.12 -13.54
C PRO A 234 9.95 -5.13 -13.01
N ILE A 235 9.96 -4.88 -11.69
CA ILE A 235 8.93 -4.05 -11.05
C ILE A 235 8.94 -2.63 -11.65
N PRO A 236 7.80 -2.13 -12.13
CA PRO A 236 7.67 -0.75 -12.60
C PRO A 236 7.97 0.27 -11.51
N ALA A 237 8.47 1.45 -11.91
CA ALA A 237 8.84 2.51 -10.98
C ALA A 237 7.65 2.90 -10.07
N THR A 238 6.46 3.18 -10.63
CA THR A 238 5.28 3.53 -9.83
C THR A 238 4.83 2.42 -8.85
N ASN A 239 5.17 1.17 -9.16
CA ASN A 239 4.84 0.01 -8.35
C ASN A 239 5.89 -0.33 -7.28
N GLY A 240 6.96 0.47 -7.17
CA GLY A 240 7.97 0.37 -6.12
C GLY A 240 9.29 -0.23 -6.57
N GLY A 241 9.55 -0.31 -7.88
CA GLY A 241 10.85 -0.74 -8.39
C GLY A 241 11.99 0.22 -7.98
N PRO A 242 13.26 -0.22 -7.99
CA PRO A 242 13.70 -1.54 -8.43
C PRO A 242 13.48 -2.66 -7.42
N VAL A 243 13.25 -2.33 -6.14
CA VAL A 243 12.99 -3.32 -5.08
C VAL A 243 11.82 -2.91 -4.19
N ARG A 244 10.89 -3.85 -3.99
CA ARG A 244 9.72 -3.69 -3.11
C ARG A 244 9.66 -4.80 -2.08
N LEU A 245 9.37 -4.46 -0.82
CA LEU A 245 9.00 -5.45 0.17
C LEU A 245 7.58 -5.94 -0.10
N ILE A 246 7.42 -7.25 -0.25
CA ILE A 246 6.13 -7.91 -0.37
C ILE A 246 5.95 -8.89 0.79
N ILE A 247 4.83 -8.77 1.50
CA ILE A 247 4.39 -9.70 2.53
C ILE A 247 2.99 -10.18 2.10
N PRO A 248 2.89 -11.37 1.47
CA PRO A 248 1.61 -11.90 1.01
C PRO A 248 0.57 -11.90 2.14
N GLY A 249 -0.65 -11.47 1.82
CA GLY A 249 -1.75 -11.41 2.78
C GLY A 249 -1.79 -10.15 3.65
N TYR A 250 -0.78 -9.28 3.61
CA TYR A 250 -0.80 -8.00 4.33
C TYR A 250 -1.35 -6.87 3.46
N TYR A 251 -2.02 -5.90 4.09
CA TYR A 251 -2.48 -4.70 3.40
C TYR A 251 -1.32 -3.97 2.71
N GLY A 252 -1.59 -3.34 1.57
CA GLY A 252 -0.59 -2.77 0.67
C GLY A 252 0.27 -1.66 1.28
N ASN A 253 -0.19 -1.00 2.36
CA ASN A 253 0.66 -0.07 3.11
C ASN A 253 1.80 -0.78 3.84
N MET A 254 1.65 -2.06 4.21
CA MET A 254 2.69 -2.91 4.80
C MET A 254 3.62 -3.53 3.73
N ASN A 255 3.47 -3.16 2.46
CA ASN A 255 4.27 -3.66 1.35
C ASN A 255 5.09 -2.50 0.77
N VAL A 256 6.12 -2.10 1.53
CA VAL A 256 6.92 -0.87 1.33
C VAL A 256 7.58 -0.85 -0.05
N LYS A 257 7.28 0.20 -0.82
CA LYS A 257 7.88 0.48 -2.13
C LYS A 257 9.26 1.10 -1.96
N PHE A 258 10.11 1.03 -2.99
CA PHE A 258 11.38 1.77 -3.03
C PHE A 258 12.28 1.45 -1.84
N VAL A 259 12.41 0.17 -1.46
CA VAL A 259 13.11 -0.22 -0.23
C VAL A 259 14.58 0.17 -0.31
N THR A 260 15.02 1.01 0.61
CA THR A 260 16.44 1.42 0.77
C THR A 260 17.00 1.03 2.12
N THR A 261 16.17 0.81 3.14
CA THR A 261 16.64 0.45 4.47
C THR A 261 15.78 -0.64 5.11
N LEU A 262 16.45 -1.56 5.80
CA LEU A 262 15.88 -2.49 6.77
C LEU A 262 16.55 -2.26 8.14
N LEU A 263 15.80 -1.78 9.12
CA LEU A 263 16.30 -1.49 10.47
C LEU A 263 15.79 -2.50 11.48
N PHE A 264 16.70 -3.10 12.25
CA PHE A 264 16.34 -3.87 13.44
C PHE A 264 16.19 -2.91 14.61
N GLU A 265 15.04 -2.94 15.28
CA GLU A 265 14.70 -1.94 16.31
C GLU A 265 14.05 -2.60 17.53
N SER A 266 14.16 -1.94 18.68
CA SER A 266 13.51 -2.39 19.92
C SER A 266 12.04 -1.99 19.98
N GLN A 267 11.63 -0.98 19.21
CA GLN A 267 10.27 -0.47 19.13
C GLN A 267 9.83 -0.28 17.68
N GLN A 268 8.52 -0.12 17.46
CA GLN A 268 7.99 0.24 16.16
C GLN A 268 8.48 1.64 15.74
N SER A 269 8.63 1.83 14.43
CA SER A 269 8.98 3.11 13.83
C SER A 269 8.02 4.22 14.31
N PRO A 270 8.55 5.39 14.71
CA PRO A 270 7.73 6.53 15.08
C PRO A 270 7.08 7.20 13.86
N SER A 271 7.42 6.78 12.62
CA SER A 271 6.85 7.32 11.38
C SER A 271 5.34 7.46 11.48
N ALA A 272 4.80 8.57 11.01
CA ALA A 272 3.37 8.85 11.15
C ALA A 272 2.50 7.81 10.41
N PHE A 273 3.03 7.13 9.38
CA PHE A 273 2.36 6.04 8.68
C PHE A 273 2.37 4.69 9.44
N GLN A 274 3.12 4.60 10.54
CA GLN A 274 3.16 3.47 11.47
C GLN A 274 2.46 3.80 12.80
N SER A 275 2.75 4.97 13.37
CA SER A 275 2.34 5.36 14.73
C SER A 275 0.93 5.93 14.81
N VAL A 276 0.42 6.54 13.74
CA VAL A 276 -0.89 7.21 13.71
C VAL A 276 -1.75 6.70 12.55
N GLY A 277 -1.26 6.82 11.32
CA GLY A 277 -1.93 6.33 10.12
C GLY A 277 -1.93 4.81 10.01
N TYR A 278 -2.92 4.26 9.30
CA TYR A 278 -3.05 2.82 9.06
C TYR A 278 -3.14 1.99 10.34
N ARG A 279 -3.98 2.44 11.27
CA ARG A 279 -4.23 1.75 12.54
C ARG A 279 -5.71 1.45 12.70
N MET A 280 -5.98 0.38 13.43
CA MET A 280 -7.31 -0.04 13.85
C MET A 280 -7.34 -0.07 15.38
N PRO A 281 -8.41 0.45 16.02
CA PRO A 281 -8.51 0.39 17.47
C PRO A 281 -8.58 -1.08 17.94
N LEU A 282 -8.05 -1.36 19.12
CA LEU A 282 -8.05 -2.73 19.69
C LEU A 282 -9.44 -3.17 20.13
N SER A 283 -10.31 -2.20 20.41
CA SER A 283 -11.72 -2.41 20.72
C SER A 283 -12.59 -1.62 19.73
N PRO A 284 -13.83 -2.06 19.47
CA PRO A 284 -14.77 -1.25 18.70
C PRO A 284 -14.93 0.16 19.28
N VAL A 285 -15.05 1.14 18.40
CA VAL A 285 -15.26 2.55 18.75
C VAL A 285 -16.47 3.06 17.99
N GLU A 286 -17.18 4.02 18.57
CA GLU A 286 -18.32 4.64 17.91
C GLU A 286 -17.86 5.42 16.67
N PRO A 287 -18.56 5.28 15.52
CA PRO A 287 -18.26 6.07 14.33
C PRO A 287 -18.24 7.58 14.62
N GLY A 288 -17.23 8.28 14.11
CA GLY A 288 -17.07 9.73 14.27
C GLY A 288 -16.54 10.18 15.63
N GLN A 289 -16.40 9.28 16.63
CA GLN A 289 -15.88 9.61 17.96
C GLN A 289 -14.39 9.29 18.13
N PHE A 290 -13.77 8.68 17.12
CA PHE A 290 -12.38 8.28 17.15
C PHE A 290 -11.64 8.86 15.94
N GLU A 291 -10.80 9.85 16.19
CA GLU A 291 -10.03 10.55 15.18
C GLU A 291 -8.63 9.94 15.00
N ALA A 292 -7.93 10.35 13.93
CA ALA A 292 -6.57 9.90 13.69
C ALA A 292 -5.64 10.16 14.89
N ASN A 293 -5.83 11.27 15.60
CA ASN A 293 -4.98 11.62 16.73
C ASN A 293 -5.27 10.79 17.99
N ASP A 294 -6.36 10.04 18.05
CA ASP A 294 -6.68 9.18 19.19
C ASP A 294 -5.92 7.85 19.14
N TYR A 295 -5.38 7.47 17.97
CA TYR A 295 -4.53 6.30 17.84
C TYR A 295 -3.23 6.44 18.65
N THR A 296 -2.96 5.41 19.44
CA THR A 296 -1.69 5.20 20.16
C THR A 296 -1.24 3.74 20.03
N ILE A 297 0.00 3.47 20.41
CA ILE A 297 0.52 2.09 20.42
C ILE A 297 -0.20 1.16 21.43
N TYR A 298 -0.92 1.73 22.40
CA TYR A 298 -1.57 0.97 23.47
C TYR A 298 -3.06 0.68 23.21
N ASN A 299 -3.75 1.53 22.45
CA ASN A 299 -5.18 1.40 22.18
C ASN A 299 -5.51 0.96 20.74
N SER A 300 -4.48 0.75 19.91
CA SER A 300 -4.65 0.40 18.51
C SER A 300 -3.49 -0.43 17.99
N ARG A 301 -3.68 -1.05 16.83
CA ARG A 301 -2.65 -1.80 16.11
C ARG A 301 -2.57 -1.39 14.65
N PRO A 302 -1.40 -1.49 13.99
CA PRO A 302 -1.31 -1.32 12.54
C PRO A 302 -2.22 -2.26 11.75
N THR A 303 -2.63 -1.85 10.55
CA THR A 303 -3.34 -2.70 9.59
C THR A 303 -2.38 -3.71 8.96
N TYR A 304 -2.17 -4.85 9.63
CA TYR A 304 -1.32 -5.96 9.17
C TYR A 304 -2.02 -6.84 8.12
N GLY A 305 -2.38 -8.08 8.49
CA GLY A 305 -3.08 -9.03 7.63
C GLY A 305 -4.47 -8.55 7.19
N HIS A 306 -4.82 -8.88 5.94
CA HIS A 306 -6.15 -8.72 5.41
C HIS A 306 -7.18 -9.42 6.30
N GLN A 307 -8.28 -8.72 6.58
CA GLN A 307 -9.49 -9.41 7.01
C GLN A 307 -10.11 -10.17 5.82
N ILE A 308 -10.90 -11.22 6.11
CA ILE A 308 -11.63 -11.94 5.07
C ILE A 308 -12.50 -10.97 4.27
N LYS A 309 -12.42 -11.06 2.95
CA LYS A 309 -13.17 -10.21 2.03
C LYS A 309 -13.62 -11.01 0.82
N SER A 310 -14.81 -10.69 0.31
CA SER A 310 -15.29 -11.11 -0.99
C SER A 310 -15.77 -9.91 -1.81
N VAL A 311 -15.70 -10.03 -3.14
CA VAL A 311 -16.15 -9.01 -4.09
C VAL A 311 -16.79 -9.70 -5.29
N ILE A 312 -18.02 -9.30 -5.63
CA ILE A 312 -18.69 -9.70 -6.87
C ILE A 312 -18.08 -8.93 -8.04
N PHE A 313 -17.67 -9.65 -9.07
CA PHE A 313 -17.15 -9.14 -10.35
C PHE A 313 -18.18 -9.20 -11.47
N SER A 314 -19.17 -10.09 -11.37
CA SER A 314 -20.30 -10.15 -12.29
C SER A 314 -21.54 -10.69 -11.57
N PRO A 315 -22.74 -10.15 -11.84
CA PRO A 315 -22.97 -8.92 -12.58
C PRO A 315 -22.55 -7.69 -11.76
N LEU A 316 -22.09 -6.65 -12.45
CA LEU A 316 -21.93 -5.31 -11.89
C LEU A 316 -23.20 -4.49 -12.14
N PRO A 317 -23.47 -3.42 -11.36
CA PRO A 317 -24.66 -2.58 -11.55
C PRO A 317 -24.83 -2.06 -12.99
N GLU A 318 -23.73 -1.79 -13.68
CA GLU A 318 -23.69 -1.33 -15.06
C GLU A 318 -24.03 -2.42 -16.11
N ASP A 319 -23.89 -3.71 -15.77
CA ASP A 319 -24.11 -4.80 -16.74
C ASP A 319 -25.60 -4.98 -17.10
N LYS A 320 -26.52 -4.50 -16.25
CA LYS A 320 -27.98 -4.54 -16.45
C LYS A 320 -28.47 -5.89 -17.02
N PRO A 321 -28.24 -7.02 -16.31
CA PRO A 321 -28.58 -8.34 -16.81
C PRO A 321 -30.08 -8.46 -17.11
N LYS A 322 -30.42 -9.17 -18.18
CA LYS A 322 -31.80 -9.50 -18.56
C LYS A 322 -32.35 -10.64 -17.70
N SER A 323 -33.65 -10.90 -17.80
CA SER A 323 -34.27 -12.07 -17.17
C SER A 323 -33.65 -13.38 -17.68
N GLY A 324 -33.49 -14.36 -16.79
CA GLY A 324 -32.94 -15.67 -17.10
C GLY A 324 -31.95 -16.15 -16.05
N ALA A 325 -31.17 -17.18 -16.40
CA ALA A 325 -30.04 -17.63 -15.58
C ALA A 325 -28.94 -16.56 -15.63
N ILE A 326 -28.50 -16.12 -14.45
CA ILE A 326 -27.44 -15.12 -14.30
C ILE A 326 -26.26 -15.79 -13.60
N GLU A 327 -25.11 -15.78 -14.25
CA GLU A 327 -23.87 -16.25 -13.63
C GLU A 327 -23.32 -15.17 -12.68
N ILE A 328 -23.02 -15.57 -11.45
CA ILE A 328 -22.36 -14.72 -10.46
C ILE A 328 -20.90 -15.14 -10.36
N THR A 329 -19.99 -14.20 -10.60
CA THR A 329 -18.54 -14.43 -10.44
C THR A 329 -17.94 -13.41 -9.49
N GLY A 330 -16.82 -13.75 -8.87
CA GLY A 330 -16.16 -12.89 -7.91
C GLY A 330 -14.88 -13.48 -7.37
N VAL A 331 -14.32 -12.80 -6.38
CA VAL A 331 -13.10 -13.22 -5.67
C VAL A 331 -13.36 -13.21 -4.18
N ALA A 332 -12.68 -14.10 -3.46
CA ALA A 332 -12.60 -14.09 -2.01
C ALA A 332 -11.15 -14.34 -1.58
N PHE A 333 -10.70 -13.61 -0.56
CA PHE A 333 -9.33 -13.71 -0.05
C PHE A 333 -9.26 -13.27 1.42
N ASN A 334 -8.19 -13.64 2.10
CA ASN A 334 -7.83 -13.22 3.44
C ASN A 334 -6.29 -13.02 3.52
N ASP A 335 -5.71 -13.08 4.71
CA ASP A 335 -4.27 -12.97 4.95
C ASP A 335 -3.49 -14.28 4.70
N GLY A 336 -4.14 -15.35 4.26
CA GLY A 336 -3.52 -16.65 3.98
C GLY A 336 -3.27 -17.52 5.22
N THR A 337 -3.63 -17.06 6.42
CA THR A 337 -3.46 -17.85 7.66
C THR A 337 -4.50 -18.96 7.81
N ALA A 338 -5.63 -18.85 7.08
CA ALA A 338 -6.69 -19.84 7.07
C ALA A 338 -7.19 -20.08 5.64
N LYS A 339 -7.60 -21.31 5.34
CA LYS A 339 -8.25 -21.64 4.07
C LYS A 339 -9.67 -21.07 4.03
N ILE A 340 -10.07 -20.51 2.88
CA ILE A 340 -11.47 -20.19 2.62
C ILE A 340 -12.23 -21.49 2.35
N THR A 341 -13.22 -21.78 3.19
CA THR A 341 -13.99 -23.04 3.13
C THR A 341 -15.26 -22.94 2.30
N SER A 342 -15.87 -21.75 2.24
CA SER A 342 -17.10 -21.50 1.47
C SER A 342 -17.19 -20.03 1.05
N VAL A 343 -17.97 -19.80 -0.02
CA VAL A 343 -18.46 -18.48 -0.43
C VAL A 343 -19.94 -18.66 -0.69
N GLU A 344 -20.76 -17.84 -0.04
CA GLU A 344 -22.21 -17.87 -0.15
C GLU A 344 -22.68 -16.61 -0.91
N ALA A 345 -23.73 -16.74 -1.71
CA ALA A 345 -24.25 -15.65 -2.52
C ALA A 345 -25.77 -15.54 -2.37
N SER A 346 -26.27 -14.33 -2.13
CA SER A 346 -27.69 -14.07 -1.93
C SER A 346 -28.24 -13.15 -3.01
N ALA A 347 -29.45 -13.47 -3.49
CA ALA A 347 -30.22 -12.65 -4.42
C ALA A 347 -31.37 -11.87 -3.74
N ASP A 348 -31.58 -12.01 -2.42
CA ASP A 348 -32.72 -11.47 -1.68
C ASP A 348 -32.33 -10.57 -0.49
N GLY A 349 -31.10 -10.06 -0.52
CA GLY A 349 -30.56 -9.19 0.53
C GLY A 349 -30.06 -9.94 1.76
N GLY A 350 -29.63 -11.19 1.60
CA GLY A 350 -29.03 -12.02 2.65
C GLY A 350 -30.04 -12.79 3.49
N LYS A 351 -31.27 -13.00 3.00
CA LYS A 351 -32.28 -13.82 3.68
C LYS A 351 -32.07 -15.30 3.37
N THR A 352 -31.66 -15.61 2.14
CA THR A 352 -31.24 -16.95 1.69
C THR A 352 -29.89 -16.88 0.97
N TRP A 353 -29.15 -17.99 0.98
CA TRP A 353 -27.75 -18.13 0.56
C TRP A 353 -27.51 -19.39 -0.26
#